data_AF-A0A923Y4W1-F1
#
_entry.id   AF-A0A923Y4W1-F1
#
_cell.length_a   1.000
_cell.length_b   1.000
_cell.length_c   1.000
_cell.angle_alpha   90.00
_cell.angle_beta   90.00
_cell.angle_gamma   90.00
#
_symmetry.space_group_name_H-M   'P 1'
#
loop_
_entity.id
_entity.type
_entity.pdbx_description
1 polymer ?
#
loop_
_entity_poly.entity_id
_entity_poly.type
_entity_poly.pdbx_seq_one_letter_code
_entity_poly.pdbx_strand_id
1 'polypeptide(L)'
;MESNSTNTTLTLLAGQMVLAVDCDLLLEPEGPFPLRGARHCHLTELDTDLLGLTAASCVILPLFTLGYDAMTAVELLEDLGYGGRIVVLAPPLPKPAVVEQELRQMGPGTRLILISTR
;
A
#
# COMPACT_ATOMS: atom_id res chain seq x y z
N MET A 1 -5.80 5.29 26.38
CA MET A 1 -6.43 6.12 25.33
C MET A 1 -5.43 6.25 24.19
N GLU A 2 -5.28 5.21 23.38
CA GLU A 2 -4.48 5.25 22.15
C GLU A 2 -5.45 5.08 20.99
N SER A 3 -5.96 6.21 20.54
CA SER A 3 -6.90 6.33 19.43
C SER A 3 -6.23 5.83 18.14
N ASN A 4 -6.74 4.77 17.55
CA ASN A 4 -7.81 4.77 16.54
C ASN A 4 -7.42 5.15 15.10
N SER A 5 -6.15 5.44 14.79
CA SER A 5 -5.74 5.79 13.42
C SER A 5 -5.74 4.58 12.48
N THR A 6 -5.28 3.40 12.92
CA THR A 6 -5.25 2.19 12.08
C THR A 6 -6.66 1.67 11.78
N ASN A 7 -7.57 1.74 12.76
CA ASN A 7 -8.96 1.26 12.61
C ASN A 7 -9.82 2.17 11.73
N THR A 8 -9.52 3.48 11.68
CA THR A 8 -10.30 4.45 10.91
C THR A 8 -9.99 4.39 9.41
N THR A 9 -8.72 4.20 9.04
CA THR A 9 -8.31 4.01 7.63
C THR A 9 -8.91 2.72 7.05
N LEU A 10 -9.05 1.68 7.88
CA LEU A 10 -9.55 0.36 7.51
C LEU A 10 -11.05 0.33 7.19
N THR A 11 -11.87 1.01 7.98
CA THR A 11 -13.32 1.16 7.68
C THR A 11 -13.57 1.89 6.36
N LEU A 12 -12.63 2.74 5.93
CA LEU A 12 -12.72 3.51 4.69
C LEU A 12 -12.44 2.71 3.42
N LEU A 13 -11.89 1.49 3.52
CA LEU A 13 -11.61 0.60 2.39
C LEU A 13 -12.70 -0.46 2.18
N ALA A 14 -13.70 -0.54 3.07
CA ALA A 14 -14.80 -1.49 2.96
C ALA A 14 -15.62 -1.22 1.67
N GLY A 15 -15.61 -2.17 0.73
CA GLY A 15 -16.29 -2.05 -0.57
C GLY A 15 -15.48 -1.35 -1.68
N GLN A 16 -14.21 -1.04 -1.44
CA GLN A 16 -13.30 -0.47 -2.44
C GLN A 16 -12.51 -1.57 -3.16
N MET A 17 -12.25 -1.39 -4.46
CA MET A 17 -11.30 -2.23 -5.19
C MET A 17 -9.88 -1.89 -4.74
N VAL A 18 -9.21 -2.91 -4.21
CA VAL A 18 -7.83 -2.83 -3.71
C VAL A 18 -6.94 -3.69 -4.60
N LEU A 19 -5.80 -3.14 -5.00
CA LEU A 19 -4.74 -3.87 -5.70
C LEU A 19 -3.58 -4.07 -4.74
N ALA A 20 -3.26 -5.33 -4.43
CA ALA A 20 -2.13 -5.69 -3.59
C ALA A 20 -0.95 -6.12 -4.47
N VAL A 21 0.16 -5.41 -4.39
CA VAL A 21 1.35 -5.60 -5.21
C VAL A 21 2.38 -6.35 -4.39
N ASP A 22 2.78 -7.55 -4.85
CA ASP A 22 3.77 -8.43 -4.21
C ASP A 22 3.54 -8.64 -2.69
N CYS A 23 2.27 -8.64 -2.27
CA CYS A 23 1.86 -8.78 -0.87
C CYS A 23 1.53 -10.23 -0.47
N ASP A 24 2.08 -11.23 -1.16
CA ASP A 24 1.70 -12.65 -1.03
C ASP A 24 1.93 -13.25 0.36
N LEU A 25 2.78 -12.62 1.19
CA LEU A 25 3.21 -13.13 2.49
C LEU A 25 2.83 -12.26 3.69
N LEU A 26 2.25 -11.06 3.48
CA LEU A 26 1.91 -10.13 4.56
C LEU A 26 0.42 -10.12 4.92
N LEU A 27 -0.37 -10.93 4.21
CA LEU A 27 -1.81 -11.06 4.36
C LEU A 27 -2.16 -12.43 4.92
N GLU A 28 -1.77 -12.67 6.17
CA GLU A 28 -2.36 -13.77 6.93
C GLU A 28 -3.90 -13.61 6.94
N PRO A 29 -4.70 -14.68 6.79
CA PRO A 29 -6.16 -14.59 6.79
C PRO A 29 -6.73 -14.05 8.12
N GLU A 30 -5.95 -14.17 9.20
CA GLU A 30 -6.19 -13.63 10.55
C GLU A 30 -5.39 -12.35 10.81
N GLY A 31 -4.67 -11.83 9.82
CA GLY A 31 -3.90 -10.59 9.92
C GLY A 31 -4.81 -9.38 10.13
N PRO A 32 -4.26 -8.23 10.59
CA PRO A 32 -5.05 -7.03 10.85
C PRO A 32 -5.76 -6.45 9.61
N PHE A 33 -5.50 -7.01 8.42
CA PHE A 33 -6.03 -6.57 7.12
C PHE A 33 -6.65 -7.75 6.35
N PRO A 34 -7.89 -8.17 6.66
CA PRO A 34 -8.61 -9.09 5.80
C PRO A 34 -9.00 -8.35 4.50
N LEU A 35 -8.12 -8.35 3.50
CA LEU A 35 -8.37 -7.78 2.18
C LEU A 35 -9.28 -8.71 1.36
N ARG A 36 -10.47 -9.02 1.88
CA ARG A 36 -11.47 -9.81 1.14
C ARG A 36 -11.84 -9.06 -0.15
N GLY A 37 -11.37 -9.57 -1.29
CA GLY A 37 -11.61 -8.98 -2.61
C GLY A 37 -10.45 -8.14 -3.17
N ALA A 38 -9.29 -8.09 -2.52
CA ALA A 38 -8.11 -7.53 -3.17
C ALA A 38 -7.70 -8.39 -4.36
N ARG A 39 -7.29 -7.73 -5.44
CA ARG A 39 -6.61 -8.38 -6.56
C ARG A 39 -5.12 -8.33 -6.27
N HIS A 40 -4.44 -9.45 -6.48
CA HIS A 40 -2.99 -9.51 -6.33
C HIS A 40 -2.35 -9.40 -7.70
N CYS A 41 -1.20 -8.72 -7.76
CA CYS A 41 -0.34 -8.69 -8.93
C CYS A 41 1.11 -8.51 -8.50
N HIS A 42 2.03 -8.81 -9.40
CA HIS A 42 3.43 -8.43 -9.27
C HIS A 42 3.63 -6.98 -9.71
N LEU A 43 4.69 -6.33 -9.21
CA LEU A 43 5.05 -4.97 -9.66
C LEU A 43 5.26 -4.92 -11.19
N THR A 44 5.78 -5.99 -11.78
CA THR A 44 5.99 -6.09 -13.24
C THR A 44 4.70 -6.17 -14.05
N GLU A 45 3.57 -6.48 -13.40
CA GLU A 45 2.25 -6.53 -14.03
C GLU A 45 1.50 -5.20 -13.85
N LEU A 46 2.07 -4.25 -13.09
CA LEU A 46 1.44 -2.98 -12.81
C LEU A 46 1.59 -2.02 -14.01
N ASP A 47 0.48 -1.79 -14.69
CA ASP A 47 0.37 -0.84 -15.79
C ASP A 47 -0.96 -0.07 -15.76
N THR A 48 -1.14 0.84 -16.71
CA THR A 48 -2.37 1.65 -16.81
C THR A 48 -3.61 0.81 -17.11
N ASP A 49 -3.46 -0.30 -17.82
CA ASP A 49 -4.59 -1.16 -18.22
C ASP A 49 -5.10 -1.96 -17.03
N LEU A 50 -4.21 -2.50 -16.20
CA LEU A 50 -4.55 -3.17 -14.95
C LEU A 50 -5.20 -2.19 -13.97
N LEU A 51 -4.62 -0.99 -13.82
CA LEU A 51 -5.19 0.06 -12.96
C LEU A 51 -6.60 0.47 -13.44
N GLY A 52 -6.79 0.63 -14.75
CA GLY A 52 -8.07 0.97 -15.36
C GLY A 52 -9.11 -0.14 -15.25
N LEU A 53 -8.73 -1.39 -15.53
CA LEU A 53 -9.59 -2.57 -15.45
C LEU A 53 -10.10 -2.81 -14.03
N THR A 54 -9.22 -2.64 -13.05
CA THR A 54 -9.55 -2.89 -11.63
C THR A 54 -10.27 -1.70 -10.98
N ALA A 55 -10.17 -0.50 -11.58
CA ALA A 55 -10.59 0.75 -10.98
C ALA A 55 -10.08 0.88 -9.54
N ALA A 56 -8.82 0.47 -9.31
CA ALA A 56 -8.24 0.36 -7.97
C ALA A 56 -8.18 1.73 -7.29
N SER A 57 -8.95 1.90 -6.23
CA SER A 57 -8.95 3.14 -5.42
C SER A 57 -7.85 3.14 -4.34
N CYS A 58 -7.25 1.98 -4.10
CA CYS A 58 -6.15 1.78 -3.16
C CYS A 58 -5.17 0.75 -3.72
N VAL A 59 -3.87 1.06 -3.65
CA VAL A 59 -2.77 0.14 -3.89
C VAL A 59 -2.08 -0.14 -2.57
N ILE A 60 -1.83 -1.42 -2.29
CA ILE A 60 -1.11 -1.88 -1.10
C ILE A 60 0.16 -2.58 -1.55
N LEU A 61 1.30 -2.24 -0.96
CA LEU A 61 2.59 -2.78 -1.33
C LEU A 61 3.53 -2.90 -0.11
N PRO A 62 4.48 -3.84 -0.09
CA PRO A 62 5.46 -3.95 0.98
C PRO A 62 6.48 -2.81 0.92
N LEU A 63 6.99 -2.42 2.09
CA LEU A 63 8.04 -1.40 2.22
C LEU A 63 9.32 -1.82 1.48
N PHE A 64 9.66 -3.10 1.56
CA PHE A 64 10.80 -3.69 0.88
C PHE A 64 10.46 -5.11 0.42
N THR A 65 10.90 -5.47 -0.78
CA THR A 65 10.98 -6.85 -1.26
C THR A 65 12.43 -7.21 -1.55
N LEU A 66 12.68 -8.43 -2.02
CA LEU A 66 14.00 -8.82 -2.51
C LEU A 66 14.39 -8.07 -3.81
N GLY A 67 13.40 -7.60 -4.58
CA GLY A 67 13.61 -7.04 -5.92
C GLY A 67 13.48 -5.51 -6.02
N TYR A 68 12.75 -4.89 -5.10
CA TYR A 68 12.47 -3.46 -5.14
C TYR A 68 12.08 -2.92 -3.75
N ASP A 69 12.11 -1.61 -3.58
CA ASP A 69 11.59 -0.92 -2.40
C ASP A 69 10.29 -0.16 -2.71
N ALA A 70 9.53 0.21 -1.69
CA ALA A 70 8.28 0.94 -1.87
C ALA A 70 8.46 2.22 -2.69
N MET A 71 9.65 2.81 -2.69
CA MET A 71 9.94 4.00 -3.46
C MET A 71 9.88 3.74 -4.96
N THR A 72 10.53 2.68 -5.42
CA THR A 72 10.46 2.22 -6.81
C THR A 72 9.02 2.03 -7.27
N ALA A 73 8.17 1.43 -6.42
CA ALA A 73 6.77 1.21 -6.77
C ALA A 73 5.93 2.49 -6.75
N VAL A 74 6.23 3.42 -5.84
CA VAL A 74 5.57 4.73 -5.78
C VAL A 74 5.91 5.58 -6.99
N GLU A 75 7.17 5.60 -7.43
CA GLU A 75 7.61 6.28 -8.66
C GLU A 75 6.86 5.73 -9.88
N LEU A 76 6.80 4.40 -10.01
CA LEU A 76 6.03 3.76 -11.08
C LEU A 76 4.55 4.16 -11.06
N LEU A 77 3.90 4.17 -9.89
CA LEU A 77 2.50 4.58 -9.77
C LEU A 77 2.29 6.04 -10.17
N GLU A 78 3.22 6.94 -9.82
CA GLU A 78 3.17 8.35 -10.25
C GLU A 78 3.35 8.48 -11.77
N ASP A 79 4.29 7.74 -12.37
CA ASP A 79 4.51 7.73 -13.82
C ASP A 79 3.29 7.18 -14.58
N LEU A 80 2.57 6.22 -13.99
CA LEU A 80 1.29 5.70 -14.51
C LEU A 80 0.11 6.66 -14.27
N GLY A 81 0.32 7.79 -13.58
CA GLY A 81 -0.72 8.78 -13.28
C GLY A 81 -1.72 8.32 -12.21
N TYR A 82 -1.31 7.42 -11.30
CA TYR A 82 -2.19 6.85 -10.29
C TYR A 82 -2.73 7.90 -9.31
N GLY A 83 -4.06 8.02 -9.29
CA GLY A 83 -4.78 9.00 -8.48
C GLY A 83 -5.09 8.55 -7.04
N GLY A 84 -5.04 7.24 -6.78
CA GLY A 84 -5.59 6.63 -5.57
C GLY A 84 -4.68 6.71 -4.34
N ARG A 85 -5.05 5.95 -3.31
CA ARG A 85 -4.28 5.86 -2.07
C ARG A 85 -3.20 4.80 -2.19
N ILE A 86 -2.05 5.05 -1.57
CA ILE A 86 -0.95 4.09 -1.49
C ILE A 86 -0.76 3.72 -0.03
N VAL A 87 -0.84 2.43 0.27
CA VAL A 87 -0.57 1.87 1.59
C VAL A 87 0.70 1.05 1.52
N VAL A 88 1.69 1.46 2.32
CA VAL A 88 2.96 0.76 2.42
C VAL A 88 2.97 -0.07 3.68
N LEU A 89 3.13 -1.39 3.54
CA LEU A 89 3.23 -2.34 4.65
C LEU A 89 4.69 -2.50 5.05
N ALA A 90 5.03 -2.08 6.27
CA ALA A 90 6.39 -2.16 6.80
C ALA A 90 6.49 -3.22 7.90
N PRO A 91 7.59 -3.99 7.96
CA PRO A 91 7.91 -4.74 9.18
C PRO A 91 8.13 -3.77 10.36
N PRO A 92 8.29 -4.26 11.60
CA PRO A 92 8.62 -3.40 12.74
C PRO A 92 9.88 -2.56 12.45
N LEU A 93 9.72 -1.24 12.38
CA LEU A 93 10.79 -0.31 12.11
C LEU A 93 11.31 0.33 13.41
N PRO A 94 12.62 0.60 13.52
CA PRO A 94 13.17 1.31 14.67
C PRO A 94 12.72 2.78 14.75
N LYS A 95 12.44 3.41 13.60
CA LYS A 95 12.02 4.83 13.48
C LYS A 95 10.96 5.01 12.37
N PRO A 96 9.73 4.52 12.54
CA PRO A 96 8.71 4.52 11.49
C PRO A 96 8.35 5.92 10.98
N ALA A 97 8.37 6.94 11.84
CA ALA A 97 8.06 8.32 11.46
C ALA A 97 9.07 8.92 10.46
N VAL A 98 10.34 8.50 10.53
CA VAL A 98 11.38 8.96 9.58
C VAL A 98 11.12 8.35 8.21
N VAL A 99 10.87 7.05 8.15
CA VAL A 99 10.58 6.32 6.91
C VAL A 99 9.30 6.83 6.26
N GLU A 100 8.25 7.08 7.04
CA GLU A 100 7.01 7.68 6.53
C GLU A 100 7.25 9.08 5.94
N GLN A 101 8.08 9.89 6.60
CA GLN A 101 8.42 11.21 6.09
C GLN A 101 9.19 11.14 4.75
N GLU A 102 10.16 10.23 4.62
CA GLU A 102 10.91 10.01 3.38
C GLU A 102 9.99 9.57 2.24
N LEU A 103 9.12 8.59 2.50
CA LEU A 103 8.13 8.10 1.53
C LEU A 103 7.19 9.23 1.07
N ARG A 104 6.72 10.07 1.99
CA ARG A 104 5.84 11.20 1.66
C ARG A 104 6.54 12.31 0.90
N GLN A 105 7.85 12.53 1.13
CA GLN A 105 8.61 13.56 0.43
C GLN A 105 8.87 13.20 -1.03
N MET A 106 9.04 11.91 -1.33
CA MET A 106 9.35 11.43 -2.67
C MET A 106 8.11 10.95 -3.44
N GLY A 107 7.04 10.56 -2.74
CA GLY A 107 5.78 10.11 -3.33
C GLY A 107 4.66 11.15 -3.38
N PRO A 108 3.39 10.71 -3.55
CA PRO A 108 2.20 11.58 -3.62
C PRO A 108 1.84 12.39 -2.37
N GLY A 109 2.77 12.56 -1.42
CA GLY A 109 2.53 13.27 -0.18
C GLY A 109 1.41 12.64 0.65
N THR A 110 0.28 13.33 0.76
CA THR A 110 -0.82 13.01 1.69
C THR A 110 -1.59 11.74 1.36
N ARG A 111 -1.41 11.16 0.17
CA ARG A 111 -2.08 9.92 -0.27
C ARG A 111 -1.34 8.65 0.17
N LEU A 112 -0.13 8.79 0.72
CA LEU A 112 0.69 7.67 1.18
C LEU A 112 0.54 7.45 2.69
N ILE A 113 0.26 6.20 3.07
CA ILE A 113 0.08 5.75 4.44
C ILE A 113 1.06 4.62 4.73
N LEU A 114 1.87 4.74 5.79
CA LEU A 114 2.73 3.67 6.27
C LEU A 114 2.05 2.89 7.39
N ILE A 115 2.00 1.57 7.28
CA ILE A 115 1.41 0.66 8.27
C ILE A 115 2.45 -0.35 8.70
N SER A 116 2.67 -0.48 10.01
CA SER A 116 3.54 -1.52 10.55
C SER A 116 2.78 -2.84 10.72
N THR A 117 3.26 -3.91 10.09
CA THR A 117 2.81 -5.29 10.29
C THR A 117 3.48 -5.80 11.57
N ARG A 118 2.69 -6.06 12.61
CA ARG A 118 3.17 -6.56 13.91
C ARG A 118 3.61 -8.01 13.82
#